data_AF-A0A024VY01-F1
#
_entry.id   AF-A0A024VY01-F1
#
_cell.length_a   1.000
_cell.length_b   1.000
_cell.length_c   1.000
_cell.angle_alpha   90.00
_cell.angle_beta   90.00
_cell.angle_gamma   90.00
#
_symmetry.space_group_name_H-M   'P 1'
#
loop_
_entity.id
_entity.type
_entity.pdbx_description
1 polymer ?
#
loop_
_entity_poly.entity_id
_entity_poly.type
_entity_poly.pdbx_seq_one_letter_code
_entity_poly.pdbx_strand_id
1 'polypeptide(L)'
;MFYTLGDYRDICIDVEDDVADALEKSVYKDSSGEEKSKMTIKQLSKLIEQFLQNSGDNKESASVKKPGTPPTTPKDWWDNNAKHIWRGMICALTYKDNEAKEQPPEVDQKVRAQLWDEEGKKPKPPQYQYTEVKLEETTDGQRTNNQPTKLSDFVKIPTYFRYLEEWGETFCFERTKRLDQIYEDCKVGENDRKNGNKKCSGYGEDCEDQLEDEPTNVPSLLCPGCGIECRKYRKWINTKKTEFEKQKNAYEEQQKKCKEESEGGGNGFCKTLTTSTTAAAFLKTLGSCKKDNENGEGNKIIFDDKGDTFKHTQYCAPCSRFTVNCKNVNCDKTKGNNCNGIKVITVNNIENQGISIGNVDMVVSDKDANGFKDVLNECAGANIFKGIRKEQWKCAKVCGYVVCKTEKENRKANNEKHIITIKALLHRWLEYFLEDYNKINKKLKT
;
A
#
# COMPACT_ATOMS: atom_id res chain seq x y z
N MET A 1 -18.01 -3.43 5.73
CA MET A 1 -19.40 -3.95 5.66
C MET A 1 -20.00 -3.83 4.26
N PHE A 2 -20.01 -2.66 3.64
CA PHE A 2 -20.51 -2.49 2.26
C PHE A 2 -19.75 -3.39 1.27
N TYR A 3 -18.40 -3.31 1.24
CA TYR A 3 -17.55 -4.20 0.44
C TYR A 3 -17.87 -5.69 0.70
N THR A 4 -17.87 -6.10 1.97
CA THR A 4 -18.22 -7.48 2.39
C THR A 4 -19.57 -7.97 1.87
N LEU A 5 -20.63 -7.14 1.92
CA LEU A 5 -21.93 -7.53 1.38
C LEU A 5 -21.89 -7.63 -0.16
N GLY A 6 -21.12 -6.77 -0.82
CA GLY A 6 -20.81 -6.90 -2.24
C GLY A 6 -20.11 -8.23 -2.55
N ASP A 7 -19.15 -8.64 -1.72
CA ASP A 7 -18.43 -9.90 -1.93
C ASP A 7 -19.32 -11.12 -1.70
N TYR A 8 -20.23 -11.06 -0.72
CA TYR A 8 -21.26 -12.10 -0.54
C TYR A 8 -22.20 -12.19 -1.74
N ARG A 9 -22.56 -11.04 -2.34
CA ARG A 9 -23.36 -11.03 -3.57
C ARG A 9 -22.64 -11.76 -4.69
N ASP A 10 -21.38 -11.44 -4.86
CA ASP A 10 -20.54 -11.96 -5.92
C ASP A 10 -20.24 -13.45 -5.74
N ILE A 11 -20.08 -13.93 -4.50
CA ILE A 11 -20.03 -15.37 -4.20
C ILE A 11 -21.34 -16.06 -4.58
N CYS A 12 -22.48 -15.39 -4.36
CA CYS A 12 -23.81 -15.94 -4.64
C CYS A 12 -24.15 -15.95 -6.13
N ILE A 13 -23.86 -14.87 -6.85
CA ILE A 13 -24.31 -14.65 -8.24
C ILE A 13 -23.21 -14.98 -9.26
N ASP A 14 -21.98 -15.23 -8.79
CA ASP A 14 -20.74 -15.27 -9.57
C ASP A 14 -20.17 -13.88 -9.91
N VAL A 15 -18.93 -13.91 -10.41
CA VAL A 15 -18.18 -12.75 -10.93
C VAL A 15 -17.71 -13.03 -12.35
N GLU A 16 -17.24 -11.98 -13.02
CA GLU A 16 -16.62 -12.09 -14.34
C GLU A 16 -15.43 -13.05 -14.35
N ASP A 17 -15.24 -13.74 -15.48
CA ASP A 17 -14.27 -14.82 -15.63
C ASP A 17 -12.84 -14.41 -15.26
N ASP A 18 -12.42 -13.21 -15.67
CA ASP A 18 -11.08 -12.70 -15.39
C ASP A 18 -10.86 -12.34 -13.92
N VAL A 19 -11.92 -11.87 -13.24
CA VAL A 19 -11.92 -11.65 -11.78
C VAL A 19 -11.86 -12.98 -11.04
N ALA A 20 -12.64 -13.97 -11.45
CA ALA A 20 -12.61 -15.32 -10.86
C ALA A 20 -11.22 -15.95 -11.01
N ASP A 21 -10.62 -15.87 -12.20
CA ASP A 21 -9.27 -16.38 -12.48
C ASP A 21 -8.20 -15.65 -11.64
N ALA A 22 -8.36 -14.34 -11.43
CA ALA A 22 -7.46 -13.58 -10.58
C ALA A 22 -7.57 -14.00 -9.10
N LEU A 23 -8.80 -14.26 -8.62
CA LEU A 23 -9.06 -14.75 -7.27
C LEU A 23 -8.47 -16.15 -7.06
N GLU A 24 -8.63 -17.05 -8.02
CA GLU A 24 -8.05 -18.41 -7.96
C GLU A 24 -6.52 -18.35 -7.86
N LYS A 25 -5.87 -17.49 -8.66
CA LYS A 25 -4.42 -17.26 -8.60
C LYS A 25 -3.96 -16.59 -7.29
N SER A 26 -4.84 -15.90 -6.58
CA SER A 26 -4.52 -15.19 -5.34
C SER A 26 -4.49 -16.10 -4.10
N VAL A 27 -4.97 -17.35 -4.22
CA VAL A 27 -5.05 -18.29 -3.11
C VAL A 27 -3.66 -18.63 -2.57
N TYR A 28 -3.40 -18.17 -1.34
CA TYR A 28 -2.19 -18.45 -0.58
C TYR A 28 -2.05 -19.97 -0.33
N LYS A 29 -0.92 -20.55 -0.77
CA LYS A 29 -0.40 -21.83 -0.27
C LYS A 29 0.07 -21.60 1.15
N ASP A 30 -0.55 -22.28 2.12
CA ASP A 30 -0.13 -22.16 3.51
C ASP A 30 1.28 -22.74 3.72
N SER A 31 1.82 -22.54 4.92
CA SER A 31 3.17 -22.96 5.30
C SER A 31 3.41 -24.47 5.21
N SER A 32 2.35 -25.28 5.07
CA SER A 32 2.41 -26.73 4.86
C SER A 32 2.56 -27.14 3.39
N GLY A 33 2.37 -26.23 2.44
CA GLY A 33 2.44 -26.55 1.02
C GLY A 33 1.31 -27.45 0.51
N GLU A 34 0.34 -27.80 1.34
CA GLU A 34 -0.83 -28.59 0.96
C GLU A 34 -1.88 -27.70 0.28
N GLU A 35 -2.18 -28.02 -0.97
CA GLU A 35 -3.40 -27.56 -1.63
C GLU A 35 -4.60 -28.24 -0.97
N LYS A 36 -5.05 -27.73 0.18
CA LYS A 36 -6.43 -28.01 0.60
C LYS A 36 -7.32 -27.55 -0.54
N SER A 37 -8.12 -28.46 -1.11
CA SER A 37 -9.11 -28.14 -2.15
C SER A 37 -9.94 -26.93 -1.71
N LYS A 38 -9.60 -25.76 -2.22
CA LYS A 38 -10.36 -24.53 -2.04
C LYS A 38 -11.24 -24.41 -3.26
N MET A 39 -12.55 -24.43 -3.03
CA MET A 39 -13.50 -24.23 -4.12
C MET A 39 -13.32 -22.82 -4.70
N THR A 40 -13.31 -22.72 -6.03
CA THR A 40 -13.29 -21.42 -6.72
C THR A 40 -14.63 -20.71 -6.54
N ILE A 41 -14.66 -19.40 -6.73
CA ILE A 41 -15.91 -18.62 -6.64
C ILE A 41 -16.97 -19.15 -7.62
N LYS A 42 -16.56 -19.54 -8.83
CA LYS A 42 -17.41 -20.20 -9.84
C LYS A 42 -17.97 -21.53 -9.35
N GLN A 43 -17.14 -22.36 -8.72
CA GLN A 43 -17.59 -23.63 -8.15
C GLN A 43 -18.61 -23.42 -7.02
N LEU A 44 -18.40 -22.40 -6.17
CA LEU A 44 -19.35 -22.05 -5.11
C LEU A 44 -20.68 -21.53 -5.68
N SER A 45 -20.64 -20.61 -6.65
CA SER A 45 -21.84 -20.09 -7.32
C SER A 45 -22.65 -21.23 -7.97
N LYS A 46 -21.97 -22.15 -8.67
CA LYS A 46 -22.62 -23.34 -9.25
C LYS A 46 -23.25 -24.27 -8.21
N LEU A 47 -22.59 -24.48 -7.07
CA LEU A 47 -23.17 -25.26 -5.98
C LEU A 47 -24.44 -24.59 -5.42
N ILE A 48 -24.42 -23.27 -5.26
CA ILE A 48 -25.58 -22.49 -4.81
C ILE A 48 -26.72 -22.64 -5.81
N GLU A 49 -26.45 -22.50 -7.11
CA GLU A 49 -27.44 -22.71 -8.17
C GLU A 49 -28.07 -24.11 -8.11
N GLN A 50 -27.24 -25.16 -8.02
CA GLN A 50 -27.72 -26.54 -7.89
C GLN A 50 -28.57 -26.73 -6.63
N PHE A 51 -28.16 -26.17 -5.50
CA PHE A 51 -28.92 -26.24 -4.25
C PHE A 51 -30.30 -25.58 -4.39
N LEU A 52 -30.36 -24.41 -5.03
CA LEU A 52 -31.62 -23.68 -5.25
C LEU A 52 -32.56 -24.43 -6.19
N GLN A 53 -32.03 -25.02 -7.26
CA GLN A 53 -32.81 -25.85 -8.19
C GLN A 53 -33.39 -27.09 -7.48
N ASN A 54 -32.57 -27.80 -6.70
CA ASN A 54 -32.99 -28.99 -5.98
C ASN A 54 -33.96 -28.70 -4.81
N SER A 55 -33.94 -27.48 -4.28
CA SER A 55 -34.85 -27.05 -3.20
C SER A 55 -36.29 -26.83 -3.68
N GLY A 56 -36.52 -26.75 -5.00
CA GLY A 56 -37.85 -26.62 -5.61
C GLY A 56 -38.61 -27.93 -5.81
N ASP A 57 -37.93 -29.09 -5.77
CA ASP A 57 -38.49 -30.38 -6.21
C ASP A 57 -39.16 -31.21 -5.10
N ASN A 58 -39.29 -30.68 -3.88
CA ASN A 58 -40.11 -31.33 -2.85
C ASN A 58 -41.59 -30.92 -2.95
N LYS A 59 -42.29 -31.67 -3.83
CA LYS A 59 -43.71 -32.07 -3.88
C LYS A 59 -44.60 -31.51 -4.99
N GLU A 60 -44.99 -32.47 -5.84
CA GLU A 60 -46.34 -32.80 -6.32
C GLU A 60 -47.16 -31.74 -7.07
N SER A 61 -47.38 -32.10 -8.33
CA SER A 61 -48.54 -31.80 -9.18
C SER A 61 -48.66 -30.39 -9.74
N ALA A 62 -48.84 -30.39 -11.06
CA ALA A 62 -49.00 -29.24 -11.91
C ALA A 62 -50.27 -28.43 -11.59
N SER A 63 -50.21 -27.17 -12.00
CA SER A 63 -51.27 -26.16 -12.12
C SER A 63 -51.45 -25.18 -10.96
N VAL A 64 -51.52 -23.90 -11.36
CA VAL A 64 -51.73 -22.66 -10.60
C VAL A 64 -50.45 -21.95 -10.07
N LYS A 65 -49.99 -20.94 -10.82
CA LYS A 65 -49.07 -19.90 -10.35
C LYS A 65 -49.70 -19.14 -9.17
N LYS A 66 -49.28 -19.44 -7.94
CA LYS A 66 -49.51 -18.60 -6.74
C LYS A 66 -48.34 -17.61 -6.56
N PRO A 67 -48.55 -16.43 -5.94
CA PRO A 67 -47.47 -15.55 -5.55
C PRO A 67 -46.66 -16.21 -4.43
N GLY A 68 -45.41 -16.57 -4.71
CA GLY A 68 -44.55 -17.31 -3.77
C GLY A 68 -43.70 -18.43 -4.39
N THR A 69 -43.38 -18.38 -5.68
CA THR A 69 -42.42 -19.31 -6.30
C THR A 69 -41.04 -19.18 -5.61
N PRO A 70 -40.41 -20.29 -5.20
CA PRO A 70 -39.03 -20.28 -4.73
C PRO A 70 -38.13 -19.66 -5.81
N PRO A 71 -37.16 -18.80 -5.45
CA PRO A 71 -36.22 -18.27 -6.43
C PRO A 71 -35.42 -19.42 -7.05
N THR A 72 -35.50 -19.56 -8.37
CA THR A 72 -34.85 -20.64 -9.13
C THR A 72 -33.46 -20.27 -9.61
N THR A 73 -33.05 -19.01 -9.44
CA THR A 73 -31.71 -18.51 -9.81
C THR A 73 -31.03 -17.87 -8.61
N PRO A 74 -29.69 -17.89 -8.53
CA PRO A 74 -28.96 -17.22 -7.46
C PRO A 74 -29.21 -15.71 -7.40
N LYS A 75 -29.44 -15.08 -8.55
CA LYS A 75 -29.79 -13.64 -8.63
C LYS A 75 -31.13 -13.35 -7.96
N ASP A 76 -32.17 -14.10 -8.30
CA ASP A 76 -33.49 -13.93 -7.69
C ASP A 76 -33.43 -14.23 -6.18
N TRP A 77 -32.63 -15.21 -5.78
CA TRP A 77 -32.42 -15.52 -4.37
C TRP A 77 -31.75 -14.36 -3.65
N TRP A 78 -30.68 -13.80 -4.22
CA TRP A 78 -29.99 -12.65 -3.65
C TRP A 78 -30.93 -11.45 -3.50
N ASP A 79 -31.67 -11.09 -4.55
CA ASP A 79 -32.57 -9.93 -4.54
C ASP A 79 -33.66 -10.06 -3.45
N ASN A 80 -34.10 -11.29 -3.15
CA ASN A 80 -35.05 -11.58 -2.07
C ASN A 80 -34.40 -11.57 -0.67
N ASN A 81 -33.14 -11.94 -0.55
CA ASN A 81 -32.48 -12.22 0.74
C ASN A 81 -31.45 -11.17 1.19
N ALA A 82 -30.97 -10.29 0.30
CA ALA A 82 -29.91 -9.31 0.62
C ALA A 82 -30.25 -8.43 1.83
N LYS A 83 -31.52 -8.00 1.96
CA LYS A 83 -32.00 -7.23 3.13
C LYS A 83 -31.90 -8.00 4.45
N HIS A 84 -32.05 -9.34 4.41
CA HIS A 84 -31.96 -10.20 5.57
C HIS A 84 -30.51 -10.46 5.96
N ILE A 85 -29.63 -10.63 4.96
CA ILE A 85 -28.18 -10.73 5.16
C ILE A 85 -27.66 -9.44 5.81
N TRP A 86 -28.01 -8.28 5.26
CA TRP A 86 -27.65 -6.98 5.83
C TRP A 86 -28.15 -6.82 7.28
N ARG A 87 -29.40 -7.20 7.53
CA ARG A 87 -29.96 -7.24 8.89
C ARG A 87 -29.12 -8.11 9.83
N GLY A 88 -28.71 -9.29 9.37
CA GLY A 88 -27.81 -10.18 10.14
C GLY A 88 -26.47 -9.52 10.44
N MET A 89 -25.87 -8.85 9.46
CA MET A 89 -24.60 -8.12 9.63
C MET A 89 -24.69 -6.99 10.66
N ILE A 90 -25.78 -6.19 10.64
CA ILE A 90 -25.99 -5.14 11.65
C ILE A 90 -26.30 -5.76 13.02
N CYS A 91 -27.03 -6.88 13.06
CA CYS A 91 -27.31 -7.59 14.31
C CYS A 91 -26.01 -8.05 14.99
N ALA A 92 -25.04 -8.55 14.22
CA ALA A 92 -23.75 -9.01 14.74
C ALA A 92 -22.97 -7.89 15.46
N LEU A 93 -23.09 -6.63 15.02
CA LEU A 93 -22.46 -5.48 15.70
C LEU A 93 -23.01 -5.21 17.10
N THR A 94 -24.19 -5.74 17.43
CA THR A 94 -24.81 -5.56 18.75
C THR A 94 -24.28 -6.55 19.78
N TYR A 95 -23.33 -7.41 19.41
CA TYR A 95 -22.71 -8.39 20.28
C TYR A 95 -21.23 -8.10 20.49
N LYS A 96 -20.72 -8.48 21.65
CA LYS A 96 -19.28 -8.52 21.96
C LYS A 96 -18.88 -9.96 22.22
N ASP A 97 -17.70 -10.32 21.71
CA ASP A 97 -17.08 -11.58 22.07
C ASP A 97 -16.67 -11.55 23.54
N ASN A 98 -16.92 -12.65 24.24
CA ASN A 98 -16.45 -12.81 25.60
C ASN A 98 -14.97 -13.23 25.59
N GLU A 99 -14.16 -12.63 26.46
CA GLU A 99 -12.73 -12.93 26.57
C GLU A 99 -12.46 -14.40 26.98
N ALA A 100 -13.42 -15.05 27.65
CA ALA A 100 -13.38 -16.46 27.97
C ALA A 100 -13.90 -17.30 26.79
N LYS A 101 -13.02 -18.17 26.24
CA LYS A 101 -13.42 -19.19 25.27
C LYS A 101 -14.59 -20.00 25.84
N GLU A 102 -15.59 -20.27 25.01
CA GLU A 102 -16.79 -21.11 25.27
C GLU A 102 -18.02 -20.45 25.89
N GLN A 103 -18.02 -19.13 26.14
CA GLN A 103 -19.26 -18.43 26.52
C GLN A 103 -19.99 -17.84 25.30
N PRO A 104 -21.34 -17.86 25.29
CA PRO A 104 -22.11 -17.22 24.23
C PRO A 104 -21.85 -15.70 24.26
N PRO A 105 -21.74 -15.03 23.09
CA PRO A 105 -21.44 -13.61 23.03
C PRO A 105 -22.52 -12.78 23.73
N GLU A 106 -22.10 -11.71 24.41
CA GLU A 106 -22.99 -10.84 25.17
C GLU A 106 -23.50 -9.68 24.30
N VAL A 107 -24.75 -9.27 24.52
CA VAL A 107 -25.35 -8.12 23.83
C VAL A 107 -24.83 -6.82 24.44
N ASP A 108 -24.21 -5.97 23.63
CA ASP A 108 -23.97 -4.57 23.99
C ASP A 108 -25.29 -3.79 23.84
N GLN A 109 -25.97 -3.57 24.98
CA GLN A 109 -27.24 -2.85 25.02
C GLN A 109 -27.14 -1.42 24.48
N LYS A 110 -25.99 -0.75 24.66
CA LYS A 110 -25.80 0.63 24.20
C LYS A 110 -25.72 0.67 22.66
N VAL A 111 -24.93 -0.22 22.06
CA VAL A 111 -24.82 -0.33 20.60
C VAL A 111 -26.14 -0.81 20.01
N ARG A 112 -26.79 -1.79 20.66
CA ARG A 112 -28.12 -2.27 20.24
C ARG A 112 -29.15 -1.14 20.21
N ALA A 113 -29.23 -0.34 21.27
CA ALA A 113 -30.14 0.80 21.34
C ALA A 113 -29.82 1.88 20.29
N GLN A 114 -28.59 1.93 19.76
CA GLN A 114 -28.21 2.87 18.68
C GLN A 114 -28.58 2.34 17.29
N LEU A 115 -28.33 1.06 17.02
CA LEU A 115 -28.45 0.45 15.69
C LEU A 115 -29.83 -0.16 15.42
N TRP A 116 -30.57 -0.51 16.47
CA TRP A 116 -31.78 -1.32 16.40
C TRP A 116 -33.02 -0.60 16.90
N ASP A 117 -34.13 -0.85 16.23
CA ASP A 117 -35.47 -0.50 16.69
C ASP A 117 -36.05 -1.70 17.48
N GLU A 118 -36.28 -1.48 18.79
CA GLU A 118 -36.77 -2.51 19.70
C GLU A 118 -38.22 -2.90 19.42
N GLU A 119 -39.04 -1.97 18.95
CA GLU A 119 -40.45 -2.18 18.66
C GLU A 119 -40.63 -2.95 17.33
N GLY A 120 -39.78 -2.65 16.34
CA GLY A 120 -39.82 -3.26 15.00
C GLY A 120 -38.95 -4.51 14.79
N LYS A 121 -38.05 -4.83 15.73
CA LYS A 121 -36.99 -5.87 15.60
C LYS A 121 -36.14 -5.72 14.32
N LYS A 122 -35.94 -4.49 13.84
CA LYS A 122 -35.24 -4.17 12.59
C LYS A 122 -34.15 -3.11 12.83
N PRO A 123 -33.17 -2.98 11.92
CA PRO A 123 -32.24 -1.85 11.95
C PRO A 123 -33.00 -0.53 11.89
N LYS A 124 -32.54 0.50 12.63
CA LYS A 124 -33.28 1.77 12.73
C LYS A 124 -33.46 2.45 11.36
N PRO A 125 -34.68 2.92 11.03
CA PRO A 125 -34.92 3.75 9.86
C PRO A 125 -34.43 5.19 10.05
N PRO A 126 -34.04 5.89 8.96
CA PRO A 126 -33.67 5.33 7.65
C PRO A 126 -32.21 4.82 7.62
N GLN A 127 -31.41 5.19 8.61
CA GLN A 127 -29.94 5.16 8.58
C GLN A 127 -29.33 3.76 8.38
N TYR A 128 -29.99 2.68 8.80
CA TYR A 128 -29.44 1.33 8.72
C TYR A 128 -30.28 0.38 7.87
N GLN A 129 -31.29 0.88 7.16
CA GLN A 129 -32.10 0.05 6.26
C GLN A 129 -31.40 -0.20 4.94
N TYR A 130 -31.47 -1.43 4.44
CA TYR A 130 -30.74 -1.88 3.24
C TYR A 130 -30.92 -0.97 2.00
N THR A 131 -32.12 -0.44 1.76
CA THR A 131 -32.41 0.42 0.61
C THR A 131 -32.10 1.91 0.82
N GLU A 132 -31.82 2.32 2.06
CA GLU A 132 -31.66 3.72 2.43
C GLU A 132 -30.27 4.06 2.95
N VAL A 133 -29.58 3.10 3.59
CA VAL A 133 -28.23 3.29 4.10
C VAL A 133 -27.29 3.62 2.93
N LYS A 134 -26.49 4.65 3.12
CA LYS A 134 -25.58 5.16 2.09
C LYS A 134 -24.14 5.10 2.58
N LEU A 135 -23.23 4.95 1.63
CA LEU A 135 -21.81 5.10 1.89
C LEU A 135 -21.49 6.60 1.91
N GLU A 136 -21.52 7.16 3.11
CA GLU A 136 -21.07 8.52 3.39
C GLU A 136 -19.57 8.48 3.72
N GLU A 137 -18.77 9.24 2.98
CA GLU A 137 -17.39 9.52 3.36
C GLU A 137 -17.43 10.68 4.35
N THR A 138 -17.14 10.40 5.62
CA THR A 138 -16.99 11.42 6.66
C THR A 138 -15.56 11.96 6.64
N THR A 139 -15.25 12.77 5.64
CA THR A 139 -14.15 13.74 5.70
C THR A 139 -14.68 15.06 5.13
N ASP A 140 -14.21 16.19 5.65
CA ASP A 140 -14.60 17.56 5.24
C ASP A 140 -14.21 17.89 3.76
N GLY A 141 -13.95 16.88 2.93
CA GLY A 141 -13.69 16.95 1.50
C GLY A 141 -14.97 16.79 0.68
N GLN A 142 -15.54 17.91 0.28
CA GLN A 142 -16.67 18.04 -0.64
C GLN A 142 -16.61 17.06 -1.83
N ARG A 143 -17.62 16.19 -1.96
CA ARG A 143 -17.84 15.38 -3.18
C ARG A 143 -18.10 16.32 -4.37
N THR A 144 -17.51 15.99 -5.51
CA THR A 144 -17.89 16.57 -6.82
C THR A 144 -18.96 15.73 -7.55
N ASN A 145 -19.49 14.66 -6.93
CA ASN A 145 -20.64 13.92 -7.44
C ASN A 145 -21.74 13.81 -6.37
N ASN A 146 -22.94 14.24 -6.76
CA ASN A 146 -23.93 14.90 -5.91
C ASN A 146 -24.86 14.02 -5.06
N GLN A 147 -24.62 12.73 -4.86
CA GLN A 147 -25.44 11.89 -3.95
C GLN A 147 -24.63 10.69 -3.42
N PRO A 148 -24.73 10.35 -2.13
CA PRO A 148 -24.11 9.15 -1.59
C PRO A 148 -24.73 7.86 -2.16
N THR A 149 -23.87 6.90 -2.54
CA THR A 149 -24.31 5.61 -3.10
C THR A 149 -25.03 4.79 -2.04
N LYS A 150 -26.27 4.38 -2.33
CA LYS A 150 -27.05 3.47 -1.48
C LYS A 150 -26.44 2.08 -1.49
N LEU A 151 -26.54 1.34 -0.39
CA LEU A 151 -26.01 -0.03 -0.29
C LEU A 151 -26.56 -0.96 -1.37
N SER A 152 -27.86 -0.87 -1.66
CA SER A 152 -28.52 -1.66 -2.70
C SER A 152 -27.96 -1.43 -4.11
N ASP A 153 -27.35 -0.27 -4.35
CA ASP A 153 -26.70 0.08 -5.61
C ASP A 153 -25.20 -0.23 -5.56
N PHE A 154 -24.58 -0.03 -4.40
CA PHE A 154 -23.18 -0.33 -4.14
C PHE A 154 -22.84 -1.79 -4.42
N VAL A 155 -23.65 -2.74 -3.92
CA VAL A 155 -23.40 -4.18 -4.14
C VAL A 155 -23.47 -4.57 -5.62
N LYS A 156 -24.11 -3.75 -6.47
CA LYS A 156 -24.22 -4.00 -7.91
C LYS A 156 -23.06 -3.41 -8.71
N ILE A 157 -22.18 -2.61 -8.10
CA ILE A 157 -20.96 -2.13 -8.75
C ILE A 157 -20.09 -3.35 -9.11
N PRO A 158 -19.50 -3.44 -10.31
CA PRO A 158 -18.70 -4.60 -10.67
C PRO A 158 -17.53 -4.79 -9.70
N THR A 159 -17.21 -6.06 -9.40
CA THR A 159 -16.26 -6.47 -8.36
C THR A 159 -14.92 -5.74 -8.46
N TYR A 160 -14.39 -5.64 -9.69
CA TYR A 160 -13.12 -4.95 -9.96
C TYR A 160 -13.13 -3.50 -9.45
N PHE A 161 -14.18 -2.74 -9.72
CA PHE A 161 -14.26 -1.33 -9.32
C PHE A 161 -14.44 -1.18 -7.81
N ARG A 162 -15.18 -2.09 -7.15
CA ARG A 162 -15.28 -2.11 -5.68
C ARG A 162 -13.92 -2.38 -5.04
N TYR A 163 -13.17 -3.34 -5.55
CA TYR A 163 -11.82 -3.63 -5.05
C TYR A 163 -10.82 -2.52 -5.37
N LEU A 164 -10.94 -1.84 -6.51
CA LEU A 164 -10.12 -0.69 -6.84
C LEU A 164 -10.40 0.49 -5.89
N GLU A 165 -11.66 0.76 -5.61
CA GLU A 165 -12.11 1.76 -4.63
C GLU A 165 -11.55 1.44 -3.23
N GLU A 166 -11.77 0.21 -2.74
CA GLU A 166 -11.27 -0.24 -1.43
C GLU A 166 -9.74 -0.17 -1.33
N TRP A 167 -9.04 -0.57 -2.40
CA TRP A 167 -7.60 -0.48 -2.48
C TRP A 167 -7.12 0.97 -2.40
N GLY A 168 -7.80 1.88 -3.09
CA GLY A 168 -7.51 3.32 -3.10
C GLY A 168 -7.69 3.97 -1.73
N GLU A 169 -8.84 3.75 -1.12
CA GLU A 169 -9.19 4.21 0.23
C GLU A 169 -8.14 3.75 1.25
N THR A 170 -7.86 2.45 1.27
CA THR A 170 -6.87 1.85 2.18
C THR A 170 -5.47 2.38 1.91
N PHE A 171 -5.09 2.56 0.64
CA PHE A 171 -3.80 3.11 0.26
C PHE A 171 -3.63 4.55 0.77
N CYS A 172 -4.62 5.41 0.58
CA CYS A 172 -4.55 6.81 0.95
C CYS A 172 -4.44 6.98 2.47
N PHE A 173 -5.26 6.26 3.25
CA PHE A 173 -5.17 6.24 4.71
C PHE A 173 -3.81 5.75 5.23
N GLU A 174 -3.35 4.58 4.76
CA GLU A 174 -2.07 4.01 5.20
C GLU A 174 -0.87 4.86 4.77
N ARG A 175 -0.96 5.54 3.61
CA ARG A 175 0.09 6.45 3.15
C ARG A 175 0.25 7.61 4.12
N THR A 176 -0.85 8.27 4.49
CA THR A 176 -0.83 9.41 5.43
C THR A 176 -0.23 9.00 6.76
N LYS A 177 -0.75 7.93 7.38
CA LYS A 177 -0.24 7.40 8.65
C LYS A 177 1.26 7.12 8.64
N ARG A 178 1.78 6.54 7.55
CA ARG A 178 3.22 6.24 7.43
C ARG A 178 4.07 7.49 7.24
N LEU A 179 3.55 8.49 6.51
CA LEU A 179 4.25 9.76 6.30
C LEU A 179 4.30 10.58 7.59
N ASP A 180 3.26 10.54 8.41
CA ASP A 180 3.24 11.18 9.74
C ASP A 180 4.27 10.50 10.66
N GLN A 181 4.32 9.17 10.68
CA GLN A 181 5.34 8.45 11.43
C GLN A 181 6.77 8.81 10.99
N ILE A 182 7.00 8.94 9.68
CA ILE A 182 8.30 9.38 9.14
C ILE A 182 8.60 10.82 9.55
N TYR A 183 7.61 11.71 9.54
CA TYR A 183 7.79 13.11 9.91
C TYR A 183 8.33 13.23 11.35
N GLU A 184 7.74 12.46 12.27
CA GLU A 184 8.17 12.39 13.67
C GLU A 184 9.55 11.72 13.81
N ASP A 185 9.74 10.51 13.30
CA ASP A 185 10.99 9.74 13.49
C ASP A 185 12.19 10.36 12.77
N CYS A 186 11.94 11.12 11.70
CA CYS A 186 12.97 11.89 10.98
C CYS A 186 13.10 13.33 11.49
N LYS A 187 12.34 13.72 12.52
CA LYS A 187 12.45 15.02 13.22
C LYS A 187 12.30 16.23 12.29
N VAL A 188 11.36 16.14 11.33
CA VAL A 188 11.22 17.13 10.25
C VAL A 188 10.77 18.50 10.78
N GLY A 189 9.93 18.54 11.81
CA GLY A 189 9.41 19.77 12.43
C GLY A 189 10.40 20.46 13.38
N GLU A 190 11.49 19.79 13.76
CA GLU A 190 12.41 20.22 14.81
C GLU A 190 13.55 21.13 14.29
N ASN A 191 13.26 22.10 13.42
CA ASN A 191 14.28 22.93 12.76
C ASN A 191 14.95 24.00 13.66
N ASP A 192 14.68 24.02 14.96
CA ASP A 192 15.25 25.01 15.88
C ASP A 192 16.60 24.56 16.47
N ARG A 193 17.67 25.18 15.96
CA ARG A 193 19.07 25.06 16.43
C ARG A 193 19.27 25.34 17.93
N LYS A 194 18.29 25.94 18.61
CA LYS A 194 18.41 26.34 20.02
C LYS A 194 18.27 25.19 21.01
N ASN A 195 17.68 24.06 20.61
CA ASN A 195 17.39 22.94 21.52
C ASN A 195 18.16 21.64 21.21
N GLY A 196 19.14 21.64 20.30
CA GLY A 196 19.97 20.46 20.03
C GLY A 196 19.31 19.38 19.18
N ASN A 197 18.31 19.73 18.37
CA ASN A 197 17.55 18.77 17.58
C ASN A 197 18.28 18.33 16.30
N LYS A 198 18.15 17.04 16.00
CA LYS A 198 18.93 16.28 15.03
C LYS A 198 18.19 16.18 13.71
N LYS A 199 18.78 16.64 12.59
CA LYS A 199 18.18 16.41 11.26
C LYS A 199 18.56 15.01 10.80
N CYS A 200 17.59 14.11 10.74
CA CYS A 200 17.85 12.73 10.37
C CYS A 200 17.74 12.49 8.85
N SER A 201 18.51 11.53 8.34
CA SER A 201 18.49 11.04 6.97
C SER A 201 17.70 9.74 6.90
N GLY A 202 17.15 9.43 5.73
CA GLY A 202 16.47 8.16 5.50
C GLY A 202 17.36 6.91 5.55
N TYR A 203 18.67 7.08 5.78
CA TYR A 203 19.60 5.99 6.09
C TYR A 203 19.96 5.91 7.57
N GLY A 204 19.27 6.68 8.41
CA GLY A 204 19.44 6.73 9.85
C GLY A 204 20.63 7.57 10.32
N GLU A 205 21.13 8.45 9.47
CA GLU A 205 22.22 9.36 9.81
C GLU A 205 21.68 10.66 10.37
N ASP A 206 22.36 11.22 11.36
CA ASP A 206 22.25 12.60 11.80
C ASP A 206 23.10 13.50 10.89
N CYS A 207 22.45 14.35 10.11
CA CYS A 207 23.12 15.24 9.18
C CYS A 207 23.96 16.32 9.86
N GLU A 208 23.78 16.58 11.15
CA GLU A 208 24.58 17.54 11.89
C GLU A 208 25.67 16.87 12.73
N ASP A 209 25.50 15.61 13.17
CA ASP A 209 26.41 15.04 14.17
C ASP A 209 26.70 13.54 14.10
N GLN A 210 26.92 12.96 12.92
CA GLN A 210 27.21 11.50 12.79
C GLN A 210 28.56 11.02 13.34
N LEU A 211 29.40 11.91 13.88
CA LEU A 211 30.84 11.80 13.74
C LEU A 211 31.64 12.16 15.01
N GLU A 212 31.01 12.09 16.18
CA GLU A 212 31.60 12.43 17.49
C GLU A 212 32.61 11.40 18.04
N ASP A 213 32.44 10.11 17.73
CA ASP A 213 33.27 9.02 18.27
C ASP A 213 34.49 8.68 17.40
N GLU A 214 35.51 8.05 17.99
CA GLU A 214 36.62 7.49 17.22
C GLU A 214 36.11 6.46 16.20
N PRO A 215 36.61 6.49 14.94
CA PRO A 215 36.17 5.60 13.86
C PRO A 215 36.55 4.12 14.06
N THR A 216 37.18 3.76 15.19
CA THR A 216 37.69 2.43 15.54
C THR A 216 36.64 1.55 16.22
N ASN A 217 35.63 2.13 16.88
CA ASN A 217 34.43 1.41 17.32
C ASN A 217 33.38 1.50 16.21
N VAL A 218 32.50 0.51 16.09
CA VAL A 218 31.34 0.58 15.18
C VAL A 218 30.16 1.13 16.00
N PRO A 219 29.95 2.46 16.10
CA PRO A 219 28.87 2.99 16.92
C PRO A 219 27.56 2.71 16.16
N SER A 220 26.40 2.74 16.83
CA SER A 220 25.11 2.64 16.11
C SER A 220 24.87 3.87 15.23
N LEU A 221 24.04 3.76 14.18
CA LEU A 221 23.51 4.95 13.49
C LEU A 221 22.78 5.82 14.52
N LEU A 222 22.88 7.16 14.45
CA LEU A 222 22.32 8.03 15.51
C LEU A 222 20.83 8.38 15.31
N CYS A 223 20.29 8.14 14.12
CA CYS A 223 18.87 8.28 13.81
C CYS A 223 18.25 6.96 13.30
N PRO A 224 18.44 5.82 13.98
CA PRO A 224 18.02 4.53 13.43
C PRO A 224 16.50 4.47 13.19
N GLY A 225 15.69 5.19 13.99
CA GLY A 225 14.24 5.31 13.79
C GLY A 225 13.86 5.80 12.39
N CYS A 226 14.38 6.97 11.98
CA CYS A 226 14.18 7.50 10.63
C CYS A 226 14.60 6.49 9.55
N GLY A 227 15.78 5.87 9.69
CA GLY A 227 16.25 4.86 8.74
C GLY A 227 15.32 3.64 8.63
N ILE A 228 14.80 3.15 9.75
CA ILE A 228 13.88 2.02 9.82
C ILE A 228 12.54 2.35 9.14
N GLU A 229 11.93 3.48 9.47
CA GLU A 229 10.62 3.87 8.90
C GLU A 229 10.73 4.22 7.42
N CYS A 230 11.79 4.92 7.01
CA CYS A 230 12.08 5.18 5.61
C CYS A 230 12.26 3.88 4.80
N ARG A 231 12.92 2.87 5.37
CA ARG A 231 13.04 1.55 4.75
C ARG A 231 11.69 0.85 4.63
N LYS A 232 10.90 0.82 5.72
CA LYS A 232 9.56 0.21 5.72
C LYS A 232 8.66 0.85 4.68
N TYR A 233 8.64 2.17 4.61
CA TYR A 233 7.87 2.92 3.63
C TYR A 233 8.35 2.69 2.20
N ARG A 234 9.67 2.68 1.94
CA ARG A 234 10.23 2.33 0.62
C ARG A 234 9.74 0.98 0.13
N LYS A 235 9.73 -0.04 0.99
CA LYS A 235 9.21 -1.37 0.62
C LYS A 235 7.72 -1.33 0.34
N TRP A 236 6.96 -0.74 1.27
CA TRP A 236 5.51 -0.65 1.17
C TRP A 236 5.07 0.10 -0.10
N ILE A 237 5.65 1.27 -0.39
CA ILE A 237 5.26 2.09 -1.54
C ILE A 237 5.63 1.41 -2.88
N ASN A 238 6.74 0.68 -2.95
CA ASN A 238 7.12 -0.09 -4.14
C ASN A 238 6.18 -1.28 -4.39
N THR A 239 5.73 -1.95 -3.32
CA THR A 239 4.68 -2.97 -3.41
C THR A 239 3.38 -2.37 -3.91
N LYS A 240 2.93 -1.26 -3.33
CA LYS A 240 1.71 -0.55 -3.74
C LYS A 240 1.78 -0.06 -5.18
N LYS A 241 2.94 0.42 -5.63
CA LYS A 241 3.16 0.73 -7.05
C LYS A 241 2.92 -0.48 -7.94
N THR A 242 3.45 -1.64 -7.57
CA THR A 242 3.29 -2.87 -8.35
C THR A 242 1.84 -3.34 -8.38
N GLU A 243 1.12 -3.25 -7.27
CA GLU A 243 -0.33 -3.51 -7.19
C GLU A 243 -1.10 -2.57 -8.11
N PHE A 244 -0.83 -1.27 -8.03
CA PHE A 244 -1.47 -0.26 -8.87
C PHE A 244 -1.23 -0.48 -10.36
N GLU A 245 0.00 -0.80 -10.79
CA GLU A 245 0.26 -1.07 -12.22
C GLU A 245 -0.56 -2.28 -12.72
N LYS A 246 -0.78 -3.30 -11.88
CA LYS A 246 -1.65 -4.43 -12.25
C LYS A 246 -3.11 -3.98 -12.39
N GLN A 247 -3.61 -3.21 -11.40
CA GLN A 247 -4.96 -2.66 -11.44
C GLN A 247 -5.16 -1.79 -12.68
N LYS A 248 -4.22 -0.87 -12.94
CA LYS A 248 -4.20 0.02 -14.09
C LYS A 248 -4.25 -0.73 -15.42
N ASN A 249 -3.47 -1.80 -15.56
CA ASN A 249 -3.46 -2.59 -16.79
C ASN A 249 -4.80 -3.32 -17.05
N ALA A 250 -5.51 -3.73 -15.99
CA ALA A 250 -6.83 -4.33 -16.10
C ALA A 250 -7.96 -3.31 -16.33
N TYR A 251 -7.74 -2.04 -15.95
CA TYR A 251 -8.79 -1.02 -15.91
C TYR A 251 -9.47 -0.77 -17.25
N GLU A 252 -8.70 -0.67 -18.34
CA GLU A 252 -9.26 -0.36 -19.67
C GLU A 252 -10.21 -1.46 -20.16
N GLU A 253 -9.86 -2.72 -19.94
CA GLU A 253 -10.69 -3.86 -20.32
C GLU A 253 -11.95 -3.93 -19.45
N GLN A 254 -11.78 -3.78 -18.13
CA GLN A 254 -12.88 -3.76 -17.16
C GLN A 254 -13.86 -2.61 -17.42
N GLN A 255 -13.37 -1.45 -17.85
CA GLN A 255 -14.20 -0.32 -18.23
C GLN A 255 -15.03 -0.62 -19.49
N LYS A 256 -14.47 -1.34 -20.48
CA LYS A 256 -15.23 -1.74 -21.68
C LYS A 256 -16.35 -2.72 -21.32
N LYS A 257 -16.04 -3.76 -20.54
CA LYS A 257 -17.03 -4.75 -20.06
C LYS A 257 -18.18 -4.09 -19.30
N CYS A 258 -17.87 -3.22 -18.35
CA CYS A 258 -18.85 -2.44 -17.59
C CYS A 258 -19.79 -1.61 -18.49
N LYS A 259 -19.29 -1.03 -19.59
CA LYS A 259 -20.13 -0.30 -20.56
C LYS A 259 -21.07 -1.24 -21.32
N GLU A 260 -20.57 -2.36 -21.83
CA GLU A 260 -21.36 -3.36 -22.55
C GLU A 260 -22.49 -3.94 -21.67
N GLU A 261 -22.20 -4.25 -20.41
CA GLU A 261 -23.19 -4.72 -19.42
C GLU A 261 -24.27 -3.66 -19.11
N SER A 262 -23.93 -2.37 -19.21
CA SER A 262 -24.86 -1.26 -18.91
C SER A 262 -25.93 -1.04 -19.99
N GLU A 263 -25.70 -1.51 -21.21
CA GLU A 263 -26.68 -1.49 -22.31
C GLU A 263 -27.80 -2.54 -22.11
N GLY A 264 -27.56 -3.57 -21.28
CA GLY A 264 -28.52 -4.62 -20.91
C GLY A 264 -29.37 -4.34 -19.65
N GLY A 265 -29.35 -3.11 -19.12
CA GLY A 265 -30.06 -2.74 -17.88
C GLY A 265 -29.18 -2.72 -16.62
N GLY A 266 -27.86 -2.69 -16.78
CA GLY A 266 -26.88 -2.59 -15.70
C GLY A 266 -26.93 -1.27 -14.90
N ASN A 267 -26.24 -1.28 -13.75
CA ASN A 267 -26.23 -0.21 -12.75
C ASN A 267 -25.92 1.20 -13.32
N GLY A 268 -26.31 2.25 -12.60
CA GLY A 268 -25.99 3.63 -12.98
C GLY A 268 -24.49 3.96 -12.94
N PHE A 269 -23.70 3.19 -12.19
CA PHE A 269 -22.26 3.42 -12.01
C PHE A 269 -21.48 3.29 -13.32
N CYS A 270 -21.71 2.24 -14.12
CA CYS A 270 -21.01 2.02 -15.39
C CYS A 270 -21.25 3.15 -16.41
N LYS A 271 -22.45 3.76 -16.39
CA LYS A 271 -22.77 4.94 -17.23
C LYS A 271 -21.95 6.16 -16.80
N THR A 272 -21.81 6.37 -15.49
CA THR A 272 -21.04 7.51 -14.93
C THR A 272 -19.52 7.32 -14.99
N LEU A 273 -19.04 6.08 -15.12
CA LEU A 273 -17.62 5.72 -15.21
C LEU A 273 -16.92 6.33 -16.43
N THR A 274 -17.68 6.72 -17.47
CA THR A 274 -17.19 7.42 -18.67
C THR A 274 -16.35 8.67 -18.36
N THR A 275 -16.58 9.31 -17.21
CA THR A 275 -15.83 10.50 -16.75
C THR A 275 -14.42 10.19 -16.24
N SER A 276 -14.16 8.94 -15.81
CA SER A 276 -12.87 8.49 -15.28
C SER A 276 -12.21 7.53 -16.28
N THR A 277 -11.46 8.10 -17.23
CA THR A 277 -10.86 7.34 -18.34
C THR A 277 -9.70 6.43 -17.92
N THR A 278 -9.10 6.65 -16.75
CA THR A 278 -7.97 5.86 -16.25
C THR A 278 -8.17 5.46 -14.79
N ALA A 279 -7.49 4.40 -14.34
CA ALA A 279 -7.48 4.01 -12.93
C ALA A 279 -7.00 5.15 -12.01
N ALA A 280 -6.01 5.95 -12.45
CA ALA A 280 -5.54 7.11 -11.71
C ALA A 280 -6.64 8.18 -11.57
N ALA A 281 -7.34 8.49 -12.67
CA ALA A 281 -8.45 9.44 -12.65
C ALA A 281 -9.59 8.97 -11.74
N PHE A 282 -9.91 7.67 -11.75
CA PHE A 282 -10.90 7.07 -10.86
C PHE A 282 -10.51 7.25 -9.39
N LEU A 283 -9.30 6.82 -9.01
CA LEU A 283 -8.82 6.91 -7.63
C LEU A 283 -8.67 8.35 -7.12
N LYS A 284 -8.41 9.31 -8.01
CA LYS A 284 -8.37 10.73 -7.66
C LYS A 284 -9.73 11.29 -7.22
N THR A 285 -10.84 10.62 -7.58
CA THR A 285 -12.18 11.06 -7.18
C THR A 285 -12.52 10.73 -5.73
N LEU A 286 -11.81 9.77 -5.14
CA LEU A 286 -11.99 9.30 -3.75
C LEU A 286 -11.71 10.42 -2.75
N GLY A 287 -12.61 10.62 -1.78
CA GLY A 287 -12.50 11.67 -0.77
C GLY A 287 -11.33 11.44 0.19
N SER A 288 -11.06 10.19 0.56
CA SER A 288 -9.90 9.82 1.38
C SER A 288 -8.54 10.18 0.78
N CYS A 289 -8.48 10.32 -0.55
CA CYS A 289 -7.30 10.71 -1.29
C CYS A 289 -7.25 12.22 -1.58
N LYS A 290 -8.28 12.97 -1.15
CA LYS A 290 -8.37 14.43 -1.27
C LYS A 290 -7.87 15.11 0.01
N LYS A 291 -7.57 16.39 -0.12
CA LYS A 291 -6.87 17.21 0.87
C LYS A 291 -7.75 17.55 2.06
N ASP A 292 -7.13 17.57 3.25
CA ASP A 292 -7.46 18.51 4.32
C ASP A 292 -6.38 19.61 4.38
N ASN A 293 -6.76 20.81 4.86
CA ASN A 293 -6.03 22.08 4.76
C ASN A 293 -4.72 22.18 5.58
N GLU A 294 -3.96 21.11 5.75
CA GLU A 294 -2.72 21.12 6.53
C GLU A 294 -1.46 20.98 5.66
N ASN A 295 -0.39 21.63 6.10
CA ASN A 295 0.90 21.66 5.39
C ASN A 295 1.72 20.41 5.74
N GLY A 296 1.81 19.43 4.83
CA GLY A 296 2.63 18.22 5.00
C GLY A 296 2.77 17.39 3.72
N GLU A 297 3.78 16.52 3.63
CA GLU A 297 3.99 15.68 2.44
C GLU A 297 2.94 14.56 2.28
N GLY A 298 2.24 14.23 3.37
CA GLY A 298 1.00 13.45 3.37
C GLY A 298 -0.08 14.06 2.48
N ASN A 299 -0.14 15.39 2.44
CA ASN A 299 -1.24 16.16 1.82
C ASN A 299 -0.97 16.57 0.37
N LYS A 300 0.07 16.01 -0.26
CA LYS A 300 0.33 16.19 -1.70
C LYS A 300 -0.76 15.50 -2.52
N ILE A 301 -1.17 16.14 -3.62
CA ILE A 301 -2.08 15.52 -4.60
C ILE A 301 -1.40 14.26 -5.16
N ILE A 302 -2.09 13.14 -5.04
CA ILE A 302 -1.69 11.83 -5.58
C ILE A 302 -2.63 11.41 -6.71
N PHE A 303 -2.16 10.48 -7.55
CA PHE A 303 -2.82 10.01 -8.78
C PHE A 303 -3.02 11.10 -9.86
N ASP A 304 -2.14 12.11 -9.88
CA ASP A 304 -2.02 13.12 -10.94
C ASP A 304 -1.03 12.65 -12.03
N ASP A 305 -1.23 13.08 -13.28
CA ASP A 305 -0.37 12.76 -14.44
C ASP A 305 1.10 13.20 -14.26
N LYS A 306 1.35 14.20 -13.42
CA LYS A 306 2.68 14.68 -12.98
C LYS A 306 3.10 14.12 -11.62
N GLY A 307 2.28 13.28 -11.01
CA GLY A 307 2.27 12.99 -9.58
C GLY A 307 3.41 12.13 -9.04
N ASP A 308 3.72 12.37 -7.77
CA ASP A 308 4.75 11.68 -6.99
C ASP A 308 4.20 10.50 -6.17
N THR A 309 3.01 9.97 -6.51
CA THR A 309 2.24 9.01 -5.69
C THR A 309 3.09 7.90 -5.09
N PHE A 310 3.92 7.28 -5.93
CA PHE A 310 4.73 6.12 -5.59
C PHE A 310 6.22 6.44 -5.44
N LYS A 311 6.57 7.70 -5.15
CA LYS A 311 7.96 8.12 -4.90
C LYS A 311 8.28 8.02 -3.41
N HIS A 312 9.58 7.96 -3.12
CA HIS A 312 10.06 8.17 -1.76
C HIS A 312 9.77 9.61 -1.32
N THR A 313 9.40 9.75 -0.06
CA THR A 313 9.23 11.04 0.60
C THR A 313 10.57 11.78 0.69
N GLN A 314 10.53 13.10 0.56
CA GLN A 314 11.70 13.96 0.72
C GLN A 314 12.25 13.94 2.16
N TYR A 315 11.44 13.55 3.14
CA TYR A 315 11.87 13.39 4.53
C TYR A 315 12.87 12.25 4.70
N CYS A 316 12.81 11.26 3.81
CA CYS A 316 13.76 10.15 3.75
C CYS A 316 14.96 10.44 2.84
N ALA A 317 15.17 11.69 2.40
CA ALA A 317 16.33 12.03 1.60
C ALA A 317 17.64 11.77 2.39
N PRO A 318 18.73 11.41 1.72
CA PRO A 318 20.04 11.36 2.36
C PRO A 318 20.48 12.76 2.78
N CYS A 319 21.52 12.86 3.60
CA CYS A 319 22.05 14.16 3.99
C CYS A 319 22.66 14.89 2.79
N SER A 320 22.38 16.19 2.66
CA SER A 320 23.03 17.04 1.64
C SER A 320 24.42 17.51 2.08
N ARG A 321 24.68 17.45 3.40
CA ARG A 321 25.91 17.88 4.04
C ARG A 321 26.04 17.21 5.41
N PHE A 322 27.27 17.09 5.91
CA PHE A 322 27.57 16.74 7.30
C PHE A 322 28.34 17.88 7.98
N THR A 323 28.04 18.19 9.23
CA THR A 323 28.83 19.16 10.01
C THR A 323 30.04 18.45 10.62
N VAL A 324 31.19 19.14 10.64
CA VAL A 324 32.48 18.62 11.14
C VAL A 324 32.77 19.23 12.51
N ASN A 325 32.93 18.38 13.53
CA ASN A 325 33.28 18.80 14.88
C ASN A 325 34.75 18.44 15.20
N CYS A 326 35.68 19.35 14.93
CA CYS A 326 37.12 19.14 15.17
C CYS A 326 37.55 19.27 16.64
N LYS A 327 36.69 18.96 17.63
CA LYS A 327 37.02 19.14 19.05
C LYS A 327 37.79 17.97 19.67
N ASN A 328 37.64 16.75 19.14
CA ASN A 328 38.31 15.55 19.66
C ASN A 328 38.92 14.72 18.50
N VAL A 329 40.26 14.67 18.42
CA VAL A 329 41.09 13.67 17.68
C VAL A 329 40.93 13.56 16.13
N ASN A 330 39.79 13.92 15.54
CA ASN A 330 39.41 13.61 14.15
C ASN A 330 39.97 14.56 13.07
N CYS A 331 40.69 15.62 13.46
CA CYS A 331 41.30 16.58 12.53
C CYS A 331 42.83 16.61 12.66
N ASP A 332 43.43 15.43 12.83
CA ASP A 332 44.88 15.24 12.90
C ASP A 332 45.54 15.60 11.56
N LYS A 333 46.40 16.65 11.59
CA LYS A 333 47.14 17.17 10.43
C LYS A 333 48.05 16.12 9.78
N THR A 334 48.34 15.01 10.47
CA THR A 334 49.29 13.98 10.02
C THR A 334 48.64 12.81 9.26
N LYS A 335 47.30 12.64 9.27
CA LYS A 335 46.61 11.44 8.76
C LYS A 335 45.72 11.64 7.51
N GLY A 336 45.95 12.73 6.78
CA GLY A 336 45.38 12.97 5.45
C GLY A 336 44.50 14.23 5.39
N ASN A 337 45.00 15.21 4.61
CA ASN A 337 44.52 16.57 4.38
C ASN A 337 44.22 17.40 5.63
N ASN A 338 44.98 18.47 5.81
CA ASN A 338 44.69 19.53 6.77
C ASN A 338 43.20 19.92 6.66
N CYS A 339 42.41 19.71 7.72
CA CYS A 339 41.07 20.27 7.86
C CYS A 339 41.12 21.78 8.07
N ASN A 340 41.73 22.49 7.12
CA ASN A 340 41.95 23.92 7.13
C ASN A 340 40.61 24.65 7.00
N GLY A 341 39.86 24.75 8.09
CA GLY A 341 38.61 25.51 8.18
C GLY A 341 37.37 24.83 7.56
N ILE A 342 37.45 23.55 7.18
CA ILE A 342 36.26 22.80 6.70
C ILE A 342 35.34 22.55 7.91
N LYS A 343 34.22 23.27 7.95
CA LYS A 343 33.17 23.10 8.96
C LYS A 343 32.04 22.18 8.50
N VAL A 344 31.95 21.94 7.19
CA VAL A 344 30.85 21.21 6.55
C VAL A 344 31.42 20.38 5.41
N ILE A 345 31.07 19.10 5.36
CA ILE A 345 31.37 18.18 4.25
C ILE A 345 30.17 18.16 3.30
N THR A 346 30.45 18.30 2.02
CA THR A 346 29.51 18.28 0.90
C THR A 346 30.08 17.44 -0.24
N VAL A 347 29.28 17.22 -1.30
CA VAL A 347 29.73 16.57 -2.53
C VAL A 347 31.01 17.21 -3.10
N ASN A 348 31.16 18.54 -3.03
CA ASN A 348 32.33 19.25 -3.56
C ASN A 348 33.62 18.87 -2.83
N ASN A 349 33.55 18.56 -1.53
CA ASN A 349 34.72 18.14 -0.78
C ASN A 349 35.20 16.76 -1.24
N ILE A 350 34.29 15.84 -1.59
CA ILE A 350 34.62 14.52 -2.17
C ILE A 350 35.32 14.68 -3.53
N GLU A 351 34.95 15.68 -4.32
CA GLU A 351 35.53 15.92 -5.65
C GLU A 351 36.89 16.60 -5.63
N ASN A 352 37.05 17.62 -4.78
CA ASN A 352 38.16 18.56 -4.90
C ASN A 352 39.19 18.46 -3.76
N GLN A 353 38.82 17.86 -2.61
CA GLN A 353 39.61 17.92 -1.37
C GLN A 353 39.72 16.59 -0.64
N GLY A 354 38.98 15.56 -1.05
CA GLY A 354 38.98 14.24 -0.44
C GLY A 354 40.13 13.38 -0.95
N ILE A 355 40.68 12.54 -0.08
CA ILE A 355 41.58 11.48 -0.49
C ILE A 355 40.70 10.33 -0.98
N SER A 356 40.71 10.07 -2.28
CA SER A 356 39.93 8.97 -2.85
C SER A 356 40.30 7.64 -2.18
N ILE A 357 39.29 6.85 -1.81
CA ILE A 357 39.49 5.49 -1.28
C ILE A 357 39.02 4.42 -2.27
N GLY A 358 38.75 4.83 -3.52
CA GLY A 358 38.21 3.97 -4.56
C GLY A 358 36.69 4.05 -4.69
N ASN A 359 36.18 3.29 -5.66
CA ASN A 359 34.76 3.18 -5.94
C ASN A 359 34.20 1.89 -5.32
N VAL A 360 32.98 1.99 -4.78
CA VAL A 360 32.21 0.85 -4.27
C VAL A 360 31.05 0.60 -5.22
N ASP A 361 31.07 -0.55 -5.87
CA ASP A 361 29.98 -1.00 -6.73
C ASP A 361 29.01 -1.86 -5.89
N MET A 362 27.72 -1.52 -5.93
CA MET A 362 26.64 -2.27 -5.29
C MET A 362 25.67 -2.75 -6.37
N VAL A 363 25.28 -4.03 -6.27
CA VAL A 363 24.27 -4.62 -7.13
C VAL A 363 22.95 -4.65 -6.36
N VAL A 364 21.89 -4.12 -6.96
CA VAL A 364 20.58 -3.95 -6.34
C VAL A 364 19.52 -4.65 -7.18
N SER A 365 18.74 -5.55 -6.59
CA SER A 365 17.57 -6.08 -7.29
C SER A 365 16.49 -5.00 -7.43
N ASP A 366 16.19 -4.61 -8.67
CA ASP A 366 15.16 -3.62 -8.98
C ASP A 366 14.53 -3.92 -10.34
N LYS A 367 13.28 -3.51 -10.53
CA LYS A 367 12.53 -3.66 -11.78
C LYS A 367 12.81 -2.47 -12.72
N ASP A 368 14.09 -2.14 -12.91
CA ASP A 368 14.50 -1.05 -13.78
C ASP A 368 14.29 -1.39 -15.26
N ALA A 369 14.16 -0.35 -16.10
CA ALA A 369 13.90 -0.47 -17.53
C ALA A 369 14.99 -1.25 -18.30
N ASN A 370 16.19 -1.36 -17.74
CA ASN A 370 17.33 -2.04 -18.35
C ASN A 370 17.39 -3.55 -18.01
N GLY A 371 16.49 -4.08 -17.18
CA GLY A 371 16.45 -5.50 -16.84
C GLY A 371 17.76 -6.00 -16.24
N PHE A 372 18.44 -6.91 -16.93
CA PHE A 372 19.75 -7.48 -16.54
C PHE A 372 20.92 -6.97 -17.39
N LYS A 373 20.65 -6.00 -18.28
CA LYS A 373 21.64 -5.57 -19.28
C LYS A 373 22.92 -5.13 -18.59
N ASP A 374 24.04 -5.72 -19.03
CA ASP A 374 25.42 -5.47 -18.57
C ASP A 374 25.75 -5.93 -17.14
N VAL A 375 24.81 -6.53 -16.39
CA VAL A 375 25.01 -6.95 -14.99
C VAL A 375 24.26 -8.26 -14.70
N LEU A 376 25.00 -9.33 -14.40
CA LEU A 376 24.44 -10.63 -14.02
C LEU A 376 23.42 -11.19 -15.04
N ASN A 377 23.73 -11.12 -16.34
CA ASN A 377 22.88 -11.63 -17.42
C ASN A 377 22.54 -13.12 -17.23
N GLU A 378 23.47 -13.89 -16.67
CA GLU A 378 23.31 -15.29 -16.30
C GLU A 378 22.14 -15.53 -15.33
N CYS A 379 21.76 -14.52 -14.52
CA CYS A 379 20.63 -14.60 -13.61
C CYS A 379 19.27 -14.34 -14.28
N ALA A 380 19.24 -13.86 -15.54
CA ALA A 380 17.99 -13.52 -16.22
C ALA A 380 17.07 -14.75 -16.42
N GLY A 381 17.65 -15.92 -16.71
CA GLY A 381 16.91 -17.17 -16.89
C GLY A 381 16.42 -17.83 -15.59
N ALA A 382 16.91 -17.39 -14.42
CA ALA A 382 16.59 -18.02 -13.14
C ALA A 382 15.19 -17.66 -12.61
N ASN A 383 14.54 -16.64 -13.17
CA ASN A 383 13.23 -16.14 -12.74
C ASN A 383 13.16 -15.83 -11.23
N ILE A 384 14.28 -15.38 -10.63
CA ILE A 384 14.38 -14.95 -9.22
C ILE A 384 14.13 -13.45 -9.10
N PHE A 385 14.82 -12.67 -9.93
CA PHE A 385 14.74 -11.20 -9.97
C PHE A 385 14.09 -10.74 -11.26
N LYS A 386 13.53 -9.53 -11.26
CA LYS A 386 12.93 -8.92 -12.47
C LYS A 386 13.89 -7.97 -13.20
N GLY A 387 15.03 -7.69 -12.58
CA GLY A 387 16.07 -6.81 -13.06
C GLY A 387 17.07 -6.55 -11.96
N ILE A 388 18.20 -5.97 -12.36
CA ILE A 388 19.36 -5.68 -11.52
C ILE A 388 19.89 -4.30 -11.92
N ARG A 389 20.09 -3.43 -10.93
CA ARG A 389 20.76 -2.14 -11.09
C ARG A 389 22.15 -2.21 -10.49
N LYS A 390 23.14 -1.66 -11.19
CA LYS A 390 24.48 -1.40 -10.65
C LYS A 390 24.58 0.03 -10.12
N GLU A 391 24.60 0.18 -8.80
CA GLU A 391 24.83 1.47 -8.14
C GLU A 391 26.32 1.67 -7.86
N GLN A 392 26.93 2.68 -8.47
CA GLN A 392 28.34 3.02 -8.29
C GLN A 392 28.50 4.20 -7.34
N TRP A 393 29.34 4.01 -6.33
CA TRP A 393 29.60 4.98 -5.28
C TRP A 393 31.06 5.41 -5.29
N LYS A 394 31.30 6.71 -5.41
CA LYS A 394 32.63 7.29 -5.22
C LYS A 394 32.81 7.69 -3.77
N CYS A 395 33.79 7.09 -3.09
CA CYS A 395 34.06 7.35 -1.68
C CYS A 395 35.40 8.06 -1.50
N ALA A 396 35.47 8.97 -0.53
CA ALA A 396 36.70 9.68 -0.19
C ALA A 396 36.80 9.90 1.31
N LYS A 397 38.04 9.92 1.81
CA LYS A 397 38.37 10.38 3.15
C LYS A 397 38.45 11.91 3.13
N VAL A 398 37.54 12.56 3.84
CA VAL A 398 37.46 14.01 4.03
C VAL A 398 37.48 14.28 5.53
N CYS A 399 38.52 14.97 6.01
CA CYS A 399 38.62 15.36 7.41
C CYS A 399 38.52 14.21 8.42
N GLY A 400 39.22 13.10 8.17
CA GLY A 400 39.14 11.91 9.02
C GLY A 400 37.97 10.99 8.71
N TYR A 401 36.98 11.44 7.93
CA TYR A 401 35.74 10.73 7.68
C TYR A 401 35.65 10.11 6.29
N VAL A 402 35.09 8.91 6.20
CA VAL A 402 34.82 8.26 4.91
C VAL A 402 33.38 8.51 4.49
N VAL A 403 33.22 9.32 3.44
CA VAL A 403 31.93 9.69 2.87
C VAL A 403 31.86 9.28 1.40
N CYS A 404 30.66 8.96 0.94
CA CYS A 404 30.37 8.41 -0.37
C CYS A 404 29.25 9.20 -1.06
N LYS A 405 29.30 9.24 -2.38
CA LYS A 405 28.26 9.81 -3.25
C LYS A 405 27.98 8.90 -4.43
N THR A 406 26.76 8.93 -4.97
CA THR A 406 26.41 8.22 -6.20
C THR A 406 27.03 8.89 -7.44
N GLU A 407 27.54 8.10 -8.37
CA GLU A 407 27.99 8.59 -9.68
C GLU A 407 26.83 9.04 -10.59
N LYS A 408 27.14 9.88 -11.59
CA LYS A 408 26.16 10.62 -12.41
C LYS A 408 25.22 9.73 -13.21
N GLU A 409 25.67 8.57 -13.64
CA GLU A 409 24.93 7.64 -14.50
C GLU A 409 23.79 6.90 -13.75
N ASN A 410 23.80 6.92 -12.41
CA ASN A 410 22.77 6.31 -11.56
C ASN A 410 21.69 7.29 -11.07
N ARG A 411 21.60 8.51 -11.64
CA ARG A 411 20.83 9.61 -11.06
C ARG A 411 19.39 9.70 -11.56
N LYS A 412 18.47 9.84 -10.61
CA LYS A 412 17.31 10.75 -10.76
C LYS A 412 17.78 12.16 -10.37
N ALA A 413 17.30 13.20 -11.07
CA ALA A 413 17.79 14.59 -10.99
C ALA A 413 17.94 15.20 -9.56
N ASN A 414 17.28 14.65 -8.54
CA ASN A 414 17.31 15.16 -7.16
C ASN A 414 18.48 14.65 -6.29
N ASN A 415 19.35 13.76 -6.78
CA ASN A 415 20.42 13.14 -5.98
C ASN A 415 21.80 13.81 -6.08
N GLU A 416 21.94 14.92 -6.80
CA GLU A 416 23.25 15.50 -7.10
C GLU A 416 23.99 16.07 -5.88
N LYS A 417 23.25 16.40 -4.82
CA LYS A 417 23.78 17.07 -3.63
C LYS A 417 23.89 16.14 -2.42
N HIS A 418 23.47 14.89 -2.55
CA HIS A 418 23.37 13.95 -1.44
C HIS A 418 24.67 13.18 -1.22
N ILE A 419 25.06 13.04 0.04
CA ILE A 419 26.20 12.26 0.51
C ILE A 419 25.74 11.33 1.63
N ILE A 420 26.43 10.21 1.77
CA ILE A 420 26.24 9.25 2.87
C ILE A 420 27.59 8.88 3.46
N THR A 421 27.59 8.39 4.69
CA THR A 421 28.75 7.75 5.30
C THR A 421 28.96 6.35 4.72
N ILE A 422 30.20 5.85 4.77
CA ILE A 422 30.49 4.46 4.38
C ILE A 422 29.68 3.43 5.19
N LYS A 423 29.34 3.79 6.43
CA LYS A 423 28.53 2.97 7.33
C LYS A 423 27.09 2.85 6.86
N ALA A 424 26.46 3.96 6.48
CA ALA A 424 25.14 3.94 5.86
C ALA A 424 25.14 3.14 4.55
N LEU A 425 26.21 3.25 3.75
CA LEU A 425 26.38 2.43 2.54
C LEU A 425 26.49 0.94 2.86
N LEU A 426 27.27 0.54 3.87
CA LEU A 426 27.42 -0.85 4.30
C LEU A 426 26.09 -1.43 4.83
N HIS A 427 25.36 -0.68 5.66
CA HIS A 427 24.02 -1.08 6.10
C HIS A 427 23.08 -1.31 4.91
N ARG A 428 23.06 -0.37 3.96
CA ARG A 428 22.23 -0.50 2.75
C ARG A 428 22.62 -1.72 1.92
N TRP A 429 23.93 -1.99 1.78
CA TRP A 429 24.42 -3.18 1.08
C TRP A 429 23.95 -4.47 1.78
N LEU A 430 24.10 -4.55 3.11
CA LEU A 430 23.64 -5.70 3.90
C LEU A 430 22.13 -5.92 3.79
N GLU A 431 21.34 -4.84 3.73
CA GLU A 431 19.89 -4.95 3.52
C GLU A 431 19.55 -5.64 2.20
N TYR A 432 20.12 -5.17 1.08
CA TYR A 432 19.88 -5.79 -0.22
C TYR A 432 20.41 -7.21 -0.28
N PHE A 433 21.61 -7.44 0.26
CA PHE A 433 22.21 -8.77 0.33
C PHE A 433 21.29 -9.78 1.02
N LEU A 434 20.80 -9.46 2.22
CA LEU A 434 19.91 -10.34 2.98
C LEU A 434 18.54 -10.52 2.30
N GLU A 435 17.99 -9.46 1.71
CA GLU A 435 16.72 -9.53 0.98
C GLU A 435 16.83 -10.43 -0.25
N ASP A 436 17.91 -10.31 -1.00
CA ASP A 436 18.15 -11.08 -2.22
C ASP A 436 18.53 -12.52 -1.90
N TYR A 437 19.33 -12.74 -0.86
CA TYR A 437 19.60 -14.07 -0.32
C TYR A 437 18.31 -14.80 0.08
N ASN A 438 17.38 -14.13 0.75
CA ASN A 438 16.09 -14.71 1.11
C ASN A 438 15.23 -15.05 -0.11
N LYS A 439 15.22 -14.20 -1.16
CA LYS A 439 14.51 -14.49 -2.42
C LYS A 439 15.10 -15.71 -3.12
N ILE A 440 16.43 -15.81 -3.20
CA ILE A 440 17.14 -16.95 -3.78
C ILE A 440 16.79 -18.22 -3.01
N ASN A 441 16.93 -18.21 -1.68
CA ASN A 441 16.62 -19.36 -0.84
C ASN A 441 15.16 -19.80 -0.94
N LYS A 442 14.21 -18.85 -1.04
CA LYS A 442 12.81 -19.19 -1.26
C LYS A 442 12.62 -19.91 -2.59
N LYS A 443 13.28 -19.43 -3.65
CA LYS A 443 13.20 -20.06 -4.99
C LYS A 443 13.83 -21.45 -5.01
N LEU A 444 14.93 -21.67 -4.28
CA LEU A 444 15.60 -22.98 -4.22
C LEU A 444 14.79 -24.03 -3.42
N LYS A 445 13.88 -23.59 -2.55
CA LYS A 445 13.01 -24.48 -1.75
C LYS A 445 11.68 -24.81 -2.43
N THR A 446 11.32 -24.09 -3.50
CA THR A 446 10.16 -24.34 -4.37
C THR A 446 10.60 -25.02 -5.64
#